data_AF-A0A1Y1CDB0-F1
#
_entry.id   AF-A0A1Y1CDB0-F1
#
_cell.length_a   1.000
_cell.length_b   1.000
_cell.length_c   1.000
_cell.angle_alpha   90.00
_cell.angle_beta   90.00
_cell.angle_gamma   90.00
#
_symmetry.space_group_name_H-M   'P 1'
#
loop_
_entity.id
_entity.type
_entity.pdbx_description
1 polymer ?
#
loop_
_entity_poly.entity_id
_entity_poly.type
_entity_poly.pdbx_seq_one_letter_code
_entity_poly.pdbx_strand_id
1 'polypeptide(L)'
;ETNKTKIFSKLNMIYAMLTISLMGFLVWSHHMFTVGIDINTQTYFMTTTMIIAIPTSIKIFSWLMTINGMKNNSPTIMWSMGFLLMFTIGG
;
A
#
# COMPACT_ATOMS: atom_id res chain seq x y z
N GLU A 1 19.29 18.51 14.84
CA GLU A 1 18.05 18.46 14.03
C GLU A 1 17.61 17.02 13.83
N THR A 2 16.53 16.54 14.46
CA THR A 2 15.80 15.32 14.02
C THR A 2 14.52 15.13 14.86
N ASN A 3 13.70 16.17 14.94
CA ASN A 3 12.27 16.00 15.22
C ASN A 3 11.54 16.16 13.89
N LYS A 4 11.69 15.18 12.98
CA LYS A 4 10.89 15.13 11.75
C LYS A 4 9.44 14.84 12.15
N THR A 5 8.68 15.90 12.43
CA THR A 5 7.24 15.81 12.74
C THR A 5 6.37 15.70 11.49
N LYS A 6 7.00 15.76 10.29
CA LYS A 6 6.31 15.77 9.01
C LYS A 6 6.50 14.44 8.29
N ILE A 7 5.40 13.93 7.77
CA ILE A 7 5.34 12.75 6.91
C ILE A 7 6.14 13.02 5.64
N PHE A 8 6.99 12.06 5.27
CA PHE A 8 7.76 12.10 4.04
C PHE A 8 6.83 12.03 2.81
N SER A 9 6.94 13.00 1.90
CA SER A 9 6.13 13.07 0.68
C SER A 9 4.60 12.95 0.89
N LYS A 10 4.05 13.87 1.69
CA LYS A 10 2.60 13.95 1.98
C LYS A 10 1.71 13.97 0.72
N LEU A 11 2.11 14.67 -0.34
CA LEU A 11 1.34 14.72 -1.60
C LEU A 11 1.26 13.35 -2.27
N ASN A 12 2.38 12.63 -2.36
CA ASN A 12 2.39 11.29 -2.96
C ASN A 12 1.54 10.30 -2.15
N MET A 13 1.49 10.44 -0.82
CA MET A 13 0.57 9.65 0.00
C MET A 13 -0.90 9.96 -0.31
N ILE A 14 -1.26 11.24 -0.50
CA ILE A 14 -2.62 11.63 -0.87
C ILE A 14 -2.98 11.02 -2.22
N TYR A 15 -2.10 11.14 -3.23
CA TYR A 15 -2.34 10.54 -4.54
C TYR A 15 -2.45 9.01 -4.46
N ALA A 16 -1.57 8.34 -3.71
CA ALA A 16 -1.66 6.90 -3.51
C ALA A 16 -2.98 6.47 -2.86
N MET A 17 -3.49 7.21 -1.86
CA MET A 17 -4.77 6.91 -1.22
C MET A 17 -5.96 7.10 -2.18
N LEU A 18 -5.95 8.17 -2.98
CA LEU A 18 -6.98 8.40 -3.99
C LEU A 18 -6.95 7.32 -5.08
N THR A 19 -5.76 6.94 -5.55
CA THR A 19 -5.59 5.88 -6.55
C THR A 19 -6.10 4.54 -6.03
N ILE A 20 -5.76 4.14 -4.80
CA ILE A 20 -6.27 2.89 -4.19
C ILE A 20 -7.79 2.92 -4.06
N SER A 21 -8.37 4.06 -3.65
CA SER A 21 -9.82 4.23 -3.55
C SER A 21 -10.52 3.98 -4.89
N LEU A 22 -10.01 4.60 -5.96
CA LEU A 22 -10.57 4.43 -7.31
C LEU A 22 -10.36 3.01 -7.84
N MET A 23 -9.17 2.44 -7.68
CA MET A 23 -8.84 1.10 -8.15
C MET A 23 -9.62 0.01 -7.42
N GLY A 24 -10.02 0.23 -6.17
CA GLY A 24 -10.83 -0.73 -5.40
C GLY A 24 -12.15 -1.09 -6.09
N PHE A 25 -12.75 -0.16 -6.84
CA PHE A 25 -13.98 -0.41 -7.61
C PHE A 25 -13.75 -1.20 -8.90
N LEU A 26 -12.51 -1.36 -9.34
CA LEU A 26 -12.15 -1.99 -10.62
C LEU A 26 -11.64 -3.42 -10.47
N VAL A 27 -11.57 -3.96 -9.25
CA VAL A 27 -10.88 -5.23 -9.00
C VAL A 27 -11.76 -6.38 -8.53
N TRP A 28 -13.03 -6.16 -8.19
CA TRP A 28 -13.87 -7.16 -7.49
C TRP A 28 -13.82 -8.59 -8.07
N SER A 29 -13.76 -8.74 -9.40
CA SER A 29 -13.84 -10.03 -10.09
C SER A 29 -12.64 -10.95 -9.82
N HIS A 30 -11.56 -10.46 -9.20
CA HIS A 30 -10.44 -11.32 -8.80
C HIS A 30 -10.84 -12.41 -7.79
N HIS A 31 -11.93 -12.24 -7.05
CA HIS A 31 -12.50 -13.29 -6.19
C HIS A 31 -13.31 -14.35 -6.97
N MET A 32 -13.55 -14.14 -8.27
CA MET A 32 -14.42 -14.96 -9.12
C MET A 32 -13.66 -15.71 -10.23
N PHE A 33 -12.32 -15.77 -10.17
CA PHE A 33 -11.51 -16.38 -11.23
C PHE A 33 -11.80 -17.86 -11.51
N THR A 34 -12.36 -18.60 -10.55
CA THR A 34 -12.70 -20.02 -10.72
C THR A 34 -14.13 -20.26 -11.22
N VAL A 35 -14.91 -19.21 -11.47
CA VAL A 35 -16.31 -19.31 -11.94
C VAL A 35 -16.39 -19.54 -13.46
N GLY A 36 -15.26 -19.45 -14.19
CA GLY A 36 -15.21 -19.67 -15.63
C GLY A 36 -15.46 -18.40 -16.46
N ILE A 37 -15.02 -17.23 -15.99
CA ILE A 37 -15.00 -16.00 -16.78
C ILE A 37 -14.05 -16.14 -17.98
N ASP A 38 -14.26 -15.35 -19.04
CA ASP A 38 -13.37 -15.40 -20.21
C ASP A 38 -11.93 -14.96 -19.87
N ILE A 39 -10.96 -15.49 -20.62
CA ILE A 39 -9.54 -15.28 -20.36
C ILE A 39 -9.12 -13.80 -20.46
N ASN A 40 -9.77 -13.02 -21.34
CA ASN A 40 -9.45 -11.59 -21.51
C ASN A 40 -9.92 -10.79 -20.29
N THR A 41 -11.10 -11.12 -19.76
CA THR A 41 -11.61 -10.54 -18.52
C THR A 41 -10.75 -10.96 -17.33
N GLN A 42 -10.34 -12.23 -17.25
CA GLN A 42 -9.45 -12.69 -16.17
C GLN A 42 -8.11 -11.95 -16.19
N THR A 43 -7.47 -11.83 -17.35
CA THR A 43 -6.19 -11.12 -17.49
C THR A 43 -6.33 -9.62 -17.20
N TYR A 44 -7.45 -8.99 -17.58
CA TYR A 44 -7.76 -7.61 -17.18
C TYR A 44 -7.81 -7.45 -15.65
N PHE A 45 -8.59 -8.29 -14.95
CA PHE A 45 -8.72 -8.16 -13.49
C PHE A 45 -7.43 -8.57 -12.76
N MET A 46 -6.68 -9.54 -13.29
CA MET A 46 -5.38 -9.94 -12.76
C MET A 46 -4.35 -8.81 -12.88
N THR A 47 -4.26 -8.15 -14.04
CA THR A 47 -3.34 -7.02 -14.22
C THR A 47 -3.79 -5.80 -13.41
N THR A 48 -5.09 -5.51 -13.36
CA THR A 48 -5.64 -4.38 -12.59
C THR A 48 -5.41 -4.55 -11.08
N THR A 49 -5.55 -5.77 -10.54
CA THR A 49 -5.23 -6.05 -9.12
C THR A 49 -3.76 -5.88 -8.83
N MET A 50 -2.87 -6.35 -9.70
CA MET A 50 -1.42 -6.20 -9.52
C MET A 50 -0.98 -4.73 -9.51
N ILE A 51 -1.62 -3.86 -10.30
CA ILE A 51 -1.29 -2.41 -10.34
C ILE A 51 -1.52 -1.74 -8.97
N ILE A 52 -2.43 -2.24 -8.12
CA ILE A 52 -2.66 -1.71 -6.75
C ILE A 52 -1.40 -1.82 -5.88
N ALA A 53 -0.48 -2.72 -6.17
CA ALA A 53 0.79 -2.83 -5.46
C ALA A 53 1.64 -1.55 -5.57
N ILE A 54 1.53 -0.80 -6.68
CA ILE A 54 2.30 0.43 -6.91
C ILE A 54 1.94 1.53 -5.89
N PRO A 55 0.70 2.04 -5.79
CA PRO A 55 0.37 3.05 -4.78
C PRO A 55 0.52 2.52 -3.34
N THR A 56 0.36 1.21 -3.12
CA THR A 56 0.60 0.59 -1.82
C THR A 56 2.08 0.68 -1.42
N SER A 57 3.01 0.39 -2.34
CA SER A 57 4.44 0.53 -2.11
C SER A 57 4.85 1.98 -1.83
N ILE A 58 4.25 2.97 -2.51
CA ILE A 58 4.50 4.39 -2.25
C ILE A 58 4.20 4.74 -0.78
N LYS A 59 3.10 4.23 -0.24
CA LYS A 59 2.74 4.44 1.18
C LYS A 59 3.75 3.76 2.12
N ILE A 60 4.14 2.51 1.85
CA ILE A 60 5.11 1.76 2.65
C ILE A 60 6.46 2.49 2.70
N PHE A 61 7.00 2.88 1.54
CA PHE A 61 8.27 3.62 1.48
C PHE A 61 8.17 5.00 2.14
N SER A 62 7.04 5.69 2.01
CA SER A 62 6.80 6.97 2.69
C SER A 62 6.83 6.81 4.22
N TRP A 63 6.19 5.76 4.77
CA TRP A 63 6.23 5.48 6.20
C TRP A 63 7.64 5.10 6.68
N LEU A 64 8.36 4.25 5.95
CA LEU A 64 9.74 3.90 6.26
C LEU A 64 10.65 5.14 6.30
N MET A 65 10.54 6.02 5.31
CA MET A 65 11.30 7.27 5.26
C MET A 65 10.91 8.27 6.35
N THR A 66 9.65 8.22 6.82
CA THR A 66 9.18 9.04 7.94
C THR A 66 9.77 8.56 9.26
N ILE A 67 9.84 7.24 9.48
CA ILE A 67 10.39 6.64 10.70
C ILE A 67 11.93 6.69 10.70
N ASN A 68 12.57 6.71 9.53
CA ASN A 68 14.02 6.74 9.39
C ASN A 68 14.65 7.97 10.09
N GLY A 69 15.51 7.70 11.07
CA GLY A 69 16.19 8.72 11.87
C GLY A 69 15.40 9.20 13.10
N MET A 70 14.24 8.62 13.40
CA MET A 70 13.55 8.84 14.68
C MET A 70 14.28 8.08 15.80
N LYS A 71 14.63 8.78 16.89
CA LYS A 71 15.34 8.18 18.05
C LYS A 71 14.41 7.61 19.13
N ASN A 72 13.09 7.75 18.98
CA ASN A 72 12.13 7.34 19.98
C ASN A 72 11.65 5.91 19.71
N ASN A 73 11.83 4.99 20.67
CA ASN A 73 11.33 3.62 20.61
C ASN A 73 10.09 3.48 21.50
N SER A 74 9.04 4.24 21.18
CA SER A 74 7.75 4.08 21.85
C SER A 74 7.07 2.77 21.41
N PRO A 75 6.22 2.15 22.25
CA PRO A 75 5.44 0.97 21.85
C PRO A 75 4.65 1.17 20.54
N THR A 76 4.20 2.40 20.26
CA THR A 76 3.53 2.76 19.02
C THR A 76 4.40 2.61 17.78
N ILE A 77 5.69 2.95 17.86
CA ILE A 77 6.65 2.79 16.75
C ILE A 77 7.01 1.32 16.56
N MET A 78 7.08 0.54 17.65
CA MET A 78 7.27 -0.91 17.55
C MET A 78 6.11 -1.59 16.82
N TRP A 79 4.86 -1.24 17.16
CA TRP A 79 3.68 -1.74 16.47
C TRP A 79 3.60 -1.29 15.01
N SER A 80 3.95 -0.03 14.70
CA SER A 80 3.95 0.44 13.31
C SER A 80 5.00 -0.26 12.45
N MET A 81 6.19 -0.56 13.00
CA MET A 81 7.21 -1.36 12.31
C MET A 81 6.76 -2.82 12.13
N GLY A 82 6.12 -3.42 13.14
CA GLY A 82 5.52 -4.75 13.03
C GLY A 82 4.43 -4.81 11.95
N PHE A 83 3.56 -3.80 11.91
CA PHE A 83 2.55 -3.64 10.85
C PHE A 83 3.19 -3.56 9.47
N LEU A 84 4.20 -2.70 9.28
CA LEU A 84 4.87 -2.54 7.98
C LEU A 84 5.45 -3.87 7.49
N LEU A 85 6.13 -4.62 8.38
CA LEU A 85 6.73 -5.90 8.02
C LEU A 85 5.69 -6.97 7.67
N MET A 86 4.67 -7.17 8.51
CA MET A 86 3.63 -8.17 8.23
C MET A 86 2.81 -7.79 6.98
N PHE A 87 2.53 -6.51 6.79
CA PHE A 87 1.82 -6.01 5.62
C PHE A 87 2.63 -6.20 4.33
N THR A 88 3.95 -6.00 4.36
CA THR A 88 4.81 -6.24 3.18
C THR A 88 4.96 -7.72 2.81
N ILE A 89 4.90 -8.63 3.79
CA ILE A 89 5.01 -10.08 3.53
C ILE A 89 3.68 -10.65 3.05
N GLY A 90 2.56 -10.15 3.58
CA GLY A 90 1.23 -10.64 3.26
C GLY A 90 0.57 -10.01 2.03
N GLY A 91 0.94 -8.78 1.69
CA GLY A 91 0.45 -8.08 0.50
C GLY A 91 1.19 -8.52 -0.76
#